data_AF-A0A6G1I5F5-F1
#
_entry.id   AF-A0A6G1I5F5-F1
#
_cell.length_a   1.000
_cell.length_b   1.000
_cell.length_c   1.000
_cell.angle_alpha   90.00
_cell.angle_beta   90.00
_cell.angle_gamma   90.00
#
_symmetry.space_group_name_H-M   'P 1'
#
loop_
_entity.id
_entity.type
_entity.pdbx_description
1 polymer ?
#
loop_
_entity_poly.entity_id
_entity_poly.type
_entity_poly.pdbx_seq_one_letter_code
_entity_poly.pdbx_strand_id
1 'polypeptide(L)'
;MEYARIKELKNPAHFWSHNIKTFAKIHIDTEGQWEEALRSQMYRPHAEWFIRLFTETFLSFCKPSVEDDEFILTRTACWTSEGSIDSQDHWSYAYHLMVPISPKLMVVLRSNYLPGPRDDPTLCQVKSRVLD
;
A
#
# COMPACT_ATOMS: atom_id res chain seq x y z
N MET A 1 24.27 6.88 -8.66
CA MET A 1 25.43 7.03 -7.75
C MET A 1 25.04 6.95 -6.27
N GLU A 2 23.84 7.36 -5.86
CA GLU A 2 23.40 7.31 -4.45
C GLU A 2 23.07 5.88 -3.98
N TYR A 3 22.42 5.07 -4.82
CA TYR A 3 22.14 3.65 -4.50
C TYR A 3 23.37 2.81 -4.13
N ALA A 4 24.51 3.02 -4.79
CA ALA A 4 25.75 2.32 -4.47
C ALA A 4 26.26 2.65 -3.06
N ARG A 5 26.15 3.92 -2.65
CA ARG A 5 26.50 4.36 -1.28
C ARG A 5 25.55 3.79 -0.23
N ILE A 6 24.27 3.62 -0.58
CA ILE A 6 23.26 3.02 0.31
C ILE A 6 23.52 1.52 0.51
N LYS A 7 24.02 0.81 -0.51
CA LYS A 7 24.43 -0.60 -0.37
C LYS A 7 25.62 -0.78 0.58
N GLU A 8 26.45 0.23 0.74
CA GLU A 8 27.58 0.22 1.68
C GLU A 8 27.14 0.45 3.13
N LEU A 9 25.88 0.82 3.38
CA LEU A 9 25.33 0.91 4.73
C LEU A 9 25.28 -0.48 5.37
N LYS A 10 26.16 -0.71 6.35
CA LYS A 10 26.25 -1.97 7.10
C LYS A 10 25.12 -2.18 8.12
N ASN A 11 24.36 -1.13 8.44
CA ASN A 11 23.31 -1.16 9.46
C ASN A 11 21.90 -1.08 8.82
N PRO A 12 21.06 -2.13 8.98
CA PRO A 12 19.69 -2.14 8.46
C PRO A 12 18.83 -0.95 8.91
N ALA A 13 19.01 -0.44 10.14
CA ALA A 13 18.23 0.69 10.64
C ALA A 13 18.51 1.99 9.86
N HIS A 14 19.78 2.23 9.48
CA HIS A 14 20.14 3.37 8.65
C HIS A 14 19.56 3.24 7.25
N PHE A 15 19.58 2.04 6.69
CA PHE A 15 18.98 1.73 5.40
C PHE A 15 17.46 1.96 5.39
N TRP A 16 16.75 1.50 6.43
CA TRP A 16 15.31 1.75 6.59
C TRP A 16 15.01 3.24 6.77
N SER A 17 15.75 3.94 7.62
CA SER A 17 15.58 5.38 7.83
C SER A 17 15.83 6.18 6.56
N HIS A 18 16.84 5.80 5.77
CA HIS A 18 17.10 6.41 4.46
C HIS A 18 15.89 6.28 3.53
N ASN A 19 15.38 5.06 3.34
CA ASN A 19 14.23 4.81 2.47
C ASN A 19 13.00 5.63 2.86
N ILE A 20 12.67 5.69 4.16
CA ILE A 20 11.53 6.49 4.67
C ILE A 20 11.73 7.98 4.37
N LYS A 21 12.94 8.50 4.59
CA LYS A 21 13.26 9.90 4.29
C LYS A 21 13.17 10.20 2.79
N THR A 22 13.58 9.27 1.94
CA THR A 22 13.47 9.40 0.49
C THR A 22 12.00 9.44 0.07
N PHE A 23 11.17 8.51 0.56
CA PHE A 23 9.72 8.54 0.31
C PHE A 23 9.04 9.82 0.79
N ALA A 24 9.43 10.34 1.95
CA ALA A 24 8.83 11.57 2.50
C ALA A 24 9.22 12.84 1.74
N LYS A 25 10.31 12.82 0.95
CA LYS A 25 10.86 13.99 0.25
C LYS A 25 10.66 13.97 -1.26
N ILE A 26 10.28 12.83 -1.83
CA ILE A 26 10.12 12.71 -3.28
C ILE A 26 8.99 13.64 -3.75
N HIS A 27 9.26 14.41 -4.80
CA HIS A 27 8.23 15.17 -5.49
C HIS A 27 7.61 14.27 -6.55
N ILE A 28 6.29 14.09 -6.51
CA ILE A 28 5.56 13.24 -7.45
C ILE A 28 5.05 14.12 -8.58
N ASP A 29 5.55 13.87 -9.79
CA ASP A 29 5.19 14.56 -11.02
C ASP A 29 4.33 13.67 -11.94
N THR A 30 3.63 14.30 -12.89
CA THR A 30 2.81 13.60 -13.89
C THR A 30 3.60 13.04 -15.07
N GLU A 31 4.89 13.36 -15.18
CA GLU A 31 5.78 12.95 -16.27
C GLU A 31 6.53 11.65 -15.95
N GLY A 32 6.32 11.08 -14.76
CA GLY A 32 6.92 9.84 -14.29
C GLY A 32 8.40 9.96 -13.87
N GLN A 33 8.95 11.16 -13.78
CA GLN A 33 10.37 11.36 -13.46
C GLN A 33 10.71 10.94 -12.01
N TRP A 34 9.74 11.08 -11.11
CA TRP A 34 9.83 10.63 -9.73
C TRP A 34 10.09 9.13 -9.57
N GLU A 35 9.65 8.28 -10.51
CA GLU A 35 9.87 6.84 -10.44
C GLU A 35 11.35 6.48 -10.63
N GLU A 36 11.98 7.04 -11.66
CA GLU A 36 13.42 6.87 -11.93
C GLU A 36 14.26 7.50 -10.81
N ALA A 37 13.80 8.64 -10.28
CA ALA A 37 14.42 9.26 -9.13
C ALA A 37 14.39 8.33 -7.90
N LEU A 38 13.28 7.63 -7.64
CA LEU A 38 13.21 6.62 -6.57
C LEU A 38 14.13 5.43 -6.85
N ARG A 39 14.05 4.83 -8.05
CA ARG A 39 14.87 3.66 -8.42
C ARG A 39 16.38 3.92 -8.28
N SER A 40 16.82 5.16 -8.45
CA SER A 40 18.23 5.57 -8.36
C SER A 40 18.70 5.98 -6.95
N GLN A 41 17.78 6.32 -6.03
CA GLN A 41 18.07 6.88 -4.71
C GLN A 41 17.82 5.91 -3.54
N MET A 42 17.30 4.71 -3.80
CA MET A 42 17.02 3.74 -2.73
C MET A 42 17.02 2.30 -3.22
N TYR A 43 16.74 1.36 -2.32
CA TYR A 43 16.68 -0.05 -2.67
C TYR A 43 15.56 -0.35 -3.66
N ARG A 44 15.95 -0.89 -4.81
CA ARG A 44 15.05 -1.06 -5.96
C ARG A 44 13.76 -1.83 -5.61
N PRO A 45 13.78 -2.99 -4.93
CA PRO A 45 12.53 -3.66 -4.55
C PRO A 45 11.57 -2.79 -3.70
N HIS A 46 12.09 -1.95 -2.82
CA HIS A 46 11.25 -1.01 -2.07
C HIS A 46 10.73 0.13 -2.94
N ALA A 47 11.55 0.63 -3.89
CA ALA A 47 11.11 1.63 -4.86
C ALA A 47 9.98 1.09 -5.73
N GLU A 48 10.14 -0.10 -6.32
CA GLU A 48 9.10 -0.71 -7.16
C GLU A 48 7.83 -1.00 -6.35
N TRP A 49 7.97 -1.45 -5.09
CA TRP A 49 6.82 -1.65 -4.22
C TRP A 49 6.06 -0.35 -3.95
N PHE A 50 6.77 0.74 -3.64
CA PHE A 50 6.17 2.05 -3.43
C PHE A 50 5.49 2.58 -4.70
N ILE A 51 6.18 2.53 -5.84
CA ILE A 51 5.66 2.99 -7.13
C ILE A 51 4.35 2.26 -7.43
N ARG A 52 4.36 0.93 -7.32
CA ARG A 52 3.15 0.12 -7.52
C ARG A 52 2.01 0.52 -6.62
N LEU A 53 2.25 0.67 -5.31
CA LEU A 53 1.19 1.10 -4.40
C LEU A 53 0.64 2.48 -4.79
N PHE A 54 1.51 3.40 -5.21
CA PHE A 54 1.10 4.77 -5.54
C PHE A 54 0.34 4.87 -6.87
N THR A 55 0.67 4.04 -7.85
CA THR A 55 0.08 4.10 -9.19
C THR A 55 -1.09 3.12 -9.38
N GLU A 56 -1.14 2.04 -8.62
CA GLU A 56 -2.14 0.96 -8.78
C GLU A 56 -3.15 0.87 -7.63
N THR A 57 -3.13 1.81 -6.67
CA THR A 57 -4.10 1.80 -5.59
C THR A 57 -4.71 3.17 -5.30
N PHE A 58 -5.93 3.15 -4.75
CA PHE A 58 -6.59 4.30 -4.17
C PHE A 58 -6.45 4.25 -2.65
N LEU A 59 -5.95 5.33 -2.06
CA LEU A 59 -5.82 5.47 -0.62
C LEU A 59 -7.15 5.93 -0.01
N SER A 60 -7.56 5.27 1.07
CA SER A 60 -8.70 5.67 1.89
C SER A 60 -8.38 5.50 3.38
N PHE A 61 -9.05 6.31 4.20
CA PHE A 61 -9.00 6.21 5.66
C PHE A 61 -10.33 5.67 6.16
N CYS A 62 -10.28 4.63 6.99
CA CYS A 62 -11.44 3.95 7.53
C CYS A 62 -11.44 4.05 9.06
N LYS A 63 -12.64 4.21 9.61
CA LYS A 63 -12.94 4.07 11.04
C LYS A 63 -13.96 2.93 11.22
N PRO A 64 -14.03 2.30 12.39
CA PRO A 64 -15.13 1.41 12.72
C PRO A 64 -16.47 2.14 12.56
N SER A 65 -17.50 1.43 12.08
CA SER A 65 -18.85 1.99 11.89
C SER A 65 -19.57 2.22 13.22
N VAL A 66 -19.24 1.42 14.23
CA VAL A 66 -19.70 1.58 15.62
C VAL A 66 -18.67 2.36 16.40
N GLU A 67 -19.09 3.40 17.12
CA GLU A 67 -18.18 4.32 17.81
C GLU A 67 -17.34 3.63 18.90
N ASP A 68 -17.92 2.65 19.59
CA ASP A 68 -17.25 1.88 20.65
C ASP A 68 -16.32 0.78 20.10
N ASP A 69 -16.45 0.39 18.85
CA ASP A 69 -15.66 -0.70 18.25
C ASP A 69 -14.23 -0.27 17.93
N GLU A 70 -13.31 -1.23 17.97
CA GLU A 70 -11.90 -1.02 17.65
C GLU A 70 -11.36 -2.09 16.71
N PHE A 71 -10.43 -1.71 15.84
CA PHE A 71 -9.64 -2.64 15.06
C PHE A 71 -8.73 -3.45 15.99
N ILE A 72 -8.86 -4.77 15.96
CA ILE A 72 -7.99 -5.67 16.73
C ILE A 72 -6.61 -5.72 16.06
N LEU A 73 -5.64 -5.10 16.72
CA LEU A 73 -4.24 -5.11 16.32
C LEU A 73 -3.53 -6.32 16.93
N THR A 74 -3.24 -7.35 16.13
CA THR A 74 -2.30 -8.36 16.59
C THR A 74 -0.88 -7.77 16.59
N ARG A 75 0.01 -8.30 17.45
CA ARG A 75 1.40 -7.82 17.54
C ARG A 75 2.17 -7.87 16.20
N THR A 76 1.65 -8.61 15.22
CA THR A 76 2.20 -8.78 13.86
C THR A 76 1.31 -8.20 12.77
N ALA A 77 0.24 -7.46 13.11
CA ALA A 77 -0.63 -6.80 12.15
C ALA A 77 0.08 -5.58 11.55
N CYS A 78 1.19 -5.80 10.82
CA CYS A 78 1.78 -4.76 10.01
C CYS A 78 0.94 -4.58 8.75
N TRP A 79 0.56 -5.67 8.06
CA TRP A 79 -0.21 -5.65 6.81
C TRP A 79 -1.17 -6.85 6.74
N THR A 80 -2.48 -6.57 6.59
CA THR A 80 -3.46 -7.58 6.21
C THR A 80 -3.92 -7.34 4.78
N SER A 81 -4.18 -8.41 4.04
CA SER A 81 -4.59 -8.35 2.65
C SER A 81 -5.86 -9.16 2.40
N GLU A 82 -6.67 -8.70 1.45
CA GLU A 82 -7.90 -9.37 1.01
C GLU A 82 -7.90 -9.52 -0.52
N GLY A 83 -8.48 -10.61 -1.03
CA GLY A 83 -8.84 -10.72 -2.44
C GLY A 83 -7.71 -11.11 -3.39
N SER A 84 -6.73 -11.89 -2.92
CA SER A 84 -5.66 -12.42 -3.76
C SER A 84 -6.20 -13.04 -5.04
N ILE A 85 -5.76 -12.57 -6.21
CA ILE A 85 -5.84 -13.35 -7.44
C ILE A 85 -4.81 -14.47 -7.31
N ASP A 86 -5.28 -15.72 -7.36
CA ASP A 86 -4.46 -16.93 -7.31
C ASP A 86 -3.66 -17.07 -8.62
N SER A 87 -2.66 -16.20 -8.81
CA SER A 87 -1.66 -16.36 -9.84
C SER A 87 -0.47 -17.06 -9.21
N GLN A 88 -0.02 -18.16 -9.80
CA GLN A 88 1.17 -18.93 -9.40
C GLN A 88 2.48 -18.10 -9.35
N ASP A 89 2.44 -16.81 -9.66
CA ASP A 89 3.51 -15.86 -9.43
C ASP A 89 3.45 -15.30 -8.01
N HIS A 90 4.55 -15.44 -7.30
CA HIS A 90 4.75 -15.23 -5.87
C HIS A 90 4.45 -13.83 -5.29
N TRP A 91 3.76 -12.94 -6.01
CA TRP A 91 3.40 -11.58 -5.59
C TRP A 91 1.90 -11.31 -5.77
N SER A 92 1.07 -12.12 -5.10
CA SER A 92 -0.39 -12.06 -5.02
C SER A 92 -0.95 -10.63 -5.05
N TYR A 93 -1.77 -10.32 -6.06
CA TYR A 93 -2.52 -9.07 -6.17
C TYR A 93 -3.63 -9.04 -5.11
N ALA A 94 -3.40 -8.36 -4.00
CA ALA A 94 -4.45 -8.08 -3.03
C ALA A 94 -5.35 -6.94 -3.53
N TYR A 95 -6.67 -7.14 -3.50
CA TYR A 95 -7.63 -6.08 -3.78
C TYR A 95 -7.63 -4.99 -2.72
N HIS A 96 -7.40 -5.36 -1.46
CA HIS A 96 -7.26 -4.42 -0.36
C HIS A 96 -6.00 -4.73 0.43
N LEU A 97 -5.18 -3.72 0.66
CA LEU A 97 -4.13 -3.74 1.67
C LEU A 97 -4.58 -2.86 2.82
N MET A 98 -4.58 -3.42 4.02
CA MET A 98 -5.07 -2.79 5.23
C MET A 98 -3.92 -2.59 6.20
N VAL A 99 -3.74 -1.33 6.61
CA VAL A 99 -2.69 -0.91 7.53
C VAL A 99 -3.35 -0.17 8.69
N PRO A 100 -3.64 -0.87 9.79
CA PRO A 100 -4.23 -0.22 10.95
C PRO A 100 -3.17 0.64 11.65
N ILE A 101 -3.48 1.93 11.85
CA ILE A 101 -2.57 2.93 12.44
C ILE A 101 -2.87 3.13 13.92
N SER A 102 -4.14 2.95 14.30
CA SER A 102 -4.61 2.99 15.68
C SER A 102 -5.87 2.13 15.83
N PRO A 103 -6.33 1.84 17.07
CA PRO A 103 -7.57 1.10 17.29
C PRO A 103 -8.79 1.70 16.57
N LYS A 104 -8.79 3.00 16.27
CA LYS A 104 -9.92 3.70 15.62
C LYS A 104 -9.62 4.16 14.19
N LEU A 105 -8.45 3.85 13.62
CA LEU A 105 -8.05 4.35 12.31
C LEU A 105 -7.24 3.31 11.53
N MET A 106 -7.68 3.05 10.30
CA MET A 106 -7.00 2.18 9.35
C MET A 106 -6.80 2.91 8.02
N VAL A 107 -5.65 2.71 7.39
CA VAL A 107 -5.43 3.02 5.98
C VAL A 107 -5.79 1.80 5.16
N VAL A 108 -6.59 2.00 4.11
CA VAL A 108 -6.93 0.98 3.13
C VAL A 108 -6.44 1.44 1.76
N LEU A 109 -5.54 0.66 1.17
CA LEU A 109 -5.12 0.81 -0.22
C LEU A 109 -5.94 -0.18 -1.06
N ARG A 110 -6.88 0.35 -1.83
CA ARG A 110 -7.74 -0.43 -2.72
C ARG A 110 -7.11 -0.50 -4.09
N SER A 111 -6.84 -1.69 -4.59
CA SER A 111 -6.34 -1.91 -5.94
C SER A 111 -7.28 -1.33 -7.00
N ASN A 112 -6.71 -0.70 -8.02
CA ASN A 112 -7.42 -0.25 -9.22
C ASN A 112 -7.88 -1.42 -10.11
N TYR A 113 -7.37 -2.64 -9.88
CA TYR A 113 -7.82 -3.86 -10.56
C TYR A 113 -9.08 -4.45 -9.95
N LEU A 114 -9.54 -3.97 -8.77
CA LEU A 114 -10.82 -4.41 -8.22
C LEU A 114 -11.95 -3.84 -9.11
N PRO A 115 -12.81 -4.70 -9.72
CA PRO A 115 -13.85 -4.23 -10.60
C PRO A 115 -14.77 -3.24 -9.86
N GLY A 116 -15.05 -2.12 -10.51
CA GLY A 116 -16.01 -1.15 -10.00
C GLY A 116 -17.44 -1.48 -10.44
N PRO A 117 -18.44 -0.77 -9.92
CA PRO A 117 -19.82 -0.86 -10.41
C PRO A 117 -19.97 -0.58 -11.91
N ARG A 118 -18.99 0.10 -12.51
CA ARG A 118 -18.91 0.38 -13.94
C ARG A 118 -18.48 -0.85 -14.76
N ASP A 119 -17.64 -1.69 -14.17
CA ASP A 119 -17.03 -2.86 -14.80
C ASP A 119 -17.87 -4.12 -14.58
N ASP A 120 -18.56 -4.17 -13.42
CA ASP A 120 -19.57 -5.18 -13.11
C ASP A 120 -20.77 -4.52 -12.36
N PRO A 121 -21.91 -4.32 -13.04
CA PRO A 121 -23.11 -3.75 -12.43
C PRO A 121 -23.67 -4.57 -11.27
N THR A 122 -23.33 -5.86 -11.15
CA THR A 122 -23.81 -6.73 -10.07
C THR A 122 -23.12 -6.45 -8.73
N LEU A 123 -21.92 -5.85 -8.74
CA LEU A 123 -21.20 -5.44 -7.52
C LEU A 123 -21.91 -4.31 -6.76
N CYS A 124 -22.77 -3.52 -7.42
CA CYS A 124 -23.63 -2.54 -6.76
C CYS A 124 -24.67 -3.20 -5.84
N GLN A 125 -25.06 -4.45 -6.10
CA GLN A 125 -26.10 -5.16 -5.34
C GLN A 125 -25.57 -5.82 -4.06
N VAL A 126 -24.24 -6.02 -3.95
CA VAL A 126 -23.64 -6.65 -2.76
C VAL A 126 -23.55 -5.66 -1.59
N LYS A 127 -23.37 -4.36 -1.87
CA LYS A 127 -23.32 -3.32 -0.81
C LYS A 127 -24.62 -3.14 -0.04
N SER A 128 -25.77 -3.56 -0.58
CA SER A 128 -27.06 -3.49 0.13
C SER A 128 -27.33 -4.70 1.03
N ARG A 129 -26.45 -5.71 1.09
CA ARG A 129 -26.64 -6.90 1.94
C ARG A 129 -25.66 -6.99 3.13
N VAL A 130 -24.68 -6.10 3.19
CA VAL A 130 -23.69 -6.05 4.29
C VAL A 130 -24.04 -4.95 5.32
N LEU A 131 -25.17 -4.26 5.12
CA LEU A 131 -25.69 -3.22 6.02
C LEU A 131 -27.07 -3.56 6.61
N ASP A 132 -27.49 -4.83 6.54
CA ASP A 132 -28.65 -5.37 7.24
C ASP A 132 -28.20 -6.30 8.38
#